data_AF-A0A4Y2P7G6-F1
#
_entry.id   AF-A0A4Y2P7G6-F1
#
_cell.length_a   1.000
_cell.length_b   1.000
_cell.length_c   1.000
_cell.angle_alpha   90.00
_cell.angle_beta   90.00
_cell.angle_gamma   90.00
#
_symmetry.space_group_name_H-M   'P 1'
#
loop_
_entity.id
_entity.type
_entity.pdbx_description
1 polymer ?
#
loop_
_entity_poly.entity_id
_entity_poly.type
_entity_poly.pdbx_seq_one_letter_code
_entity_poly.pdbx_strand_id
1 'polypeptide(L)'
;MIEKENLTLYQIYNADETDLFYRMMSSVSLTSKEEASAPGYKKSKDQVSLLVCANASGTDKLPLLLIGKSKKPRSFKNINVNSLLVKFRSQRSAWMNSEIFEKWFRDGTNNCPKIFGAQKRCYTDKSSVTQKLA
;
A
#
# COMPACT_ATOMS: atom_id res chain seq x y z
N MET A 1 -2.09 -21.20 -15.00
CA MET A 1 -1.84 -21.20 -13.54
C MET A 1 -3.12 -21.52 -12.78
N ILE A 2 -4.24 -20.86 -13.09
CA ILE A 2 -5.54 -21.08 -12.44
C ILE A 2 -6.12 -22.48 -12.71
N GLU A 3 -6.13 -22.92 -13.97
CA GLU A 3 -6.67 -24.23 -14.38
C GLU A 3 -5.82 -25.42 -13.91
N LYS A 4 -4.54 -25.18 -13.59
CA LYS A 4 -3.59 -26.25 -13.22
C LYS A 4 -3.70 -26.67 -11.75
N GLU A 5 -4.21 -25.77 -10.90
CA GLU A 5 -4.26 -25.91 -9.45
C GLU A 5 -5.71 -25.98 -8.91
N ASN A 6 -6.72 -26.13 -9.80
CA ASN A 6 -8.15 -26.14 -9.45
C ASN A 6 -8.58 -24.96 -8.56
N LEU A 7 -8.04 -23.76 -8.80
CA LEU A 7 -8.32 -22.58 -7.98
C LEU A 7 -9.58 -21.87 -8.44
N THR A 8 -10.40 -21.46 -7.48
CA THR A 8 -11.57 -20.62 -7.75
C THR A 8 -11.17 -19.13 -7.75
N LEU A 9 -11.93 -18.30 -8.49
CA LEU A 9 -11.71 -16.83 -8.51
C LEU A 9 -11.84 -16.16 -7.14
N TYR A 10 -12.48 -16.84 -6.18
CA TYR A 10 -12.62 -16.38 -4.79
C TYR A 10 -11.34 -16.55 -3.96
N GLN A 11 -10.46 -17.47 -4.38
CA GLN A 11 -9.23 -17.84 -3.65
C GLN A 11 -7.99 -17.09 -4.15
N ILE A 12 -8.08 -16.46 -5.31
CA ILE A 12 -6.98 -15.75 -5.95
C ILE A 12 -7.04 -14.28 -5.55
N TYR A 13 -5.98 -13.78 -4.91
CA TYR A 13 -5.85 -12.38 -4.50
C TYR A 13 -4.73 -11.70 -5.27
N ASN A 14 -4.95 -10.44 -5.59
CA ASN A 14 -3.89 -9.53 -5.99
C ASN A 14 -3.69 -8.47 -4.90
N ALA A 15 -2.44 -8.11 -4.64
CA ALA A 15 -2.08 -7.03 -3.75
C ALA A 15 -1.06 -6.13 -4.44
N ASP A 16 -1.30 -4.82 -4.40
CA ASP A 16 -0.37 -3.84 -4.96
C ASP A 16 -0.26 -2.60 -4.07
N GLU A 17 0.92 -2.01 -4.09
CA GLU A 17 1.25 -0.78 -3.38
C GLU A 17 1.12 0.41 -4.33
N THR A 18 0.37 1.43 -3.90
CA THR A 18 0.22 2.69 -4.63
C THR A 18 0.67 3.86 -3.76
N ASP A 19 1.41 4.79 -4.35
CA ASP A 19 1.83 6.01 -3.68
C ASP A 19 0.80 7.13 -3.89
N LEU A 20 0.41 7.78 -2.79
CA LEU A 20 -0.52 8.91 -2.78
C LEU A 20 0.21 10.19 -2.33
N PHE A 21 0.37 11.12 -3.26
CA PHE A 21 0.96 12.44 -3.01
C PHE A 21 -0.11 13.47 -2.61
N TYR A 22 -0.55 13.42 -1.35
CA TYR A 22 -1.73 14.16 -0.88
C TYR A 22 -1.57 15.68 -0.78
N ARG A 23 -0.33 16.21 -0.86
CA ARG A 23 -0.05 17.67 -0.89
C ARG A 23 0.51 18.15 -2.21
N MET A 24 0.62 17.27 -3.21
CA MET A 24 1.19 17.64 -4.48
C MET A 24 0.15 18.42 -5.30
N MET A 25 0.48 19.67 -5.61
CA MET A 25 -0.31 20.47 -6.54
C MET A 25 -0.23 19.88 -7.95
N SER A 26 -1.34 19.94 -8.69
CA SER A 26 -1.37 19.46 -10.07
C SER A 26 -0.40 20.28 -10.94
N SER A 27 0.15 19.66 -11.97
CA SER A 27 1.02 20.36 -12.93
C SER A 27 0.25 21.30 -13.87
N VAL A 28 -1.08 21.30 -13.80
CA VAL A 28 -2.00 21.93 -14.76
C VAL A 28 -2.99 22.90 -14.09
N SER A 29 -2.88 23.17 -12.79
CA SER A 29 -3.75 24.15 -12.12
C SER A 29 -3.43 25.57 -12.59
N LEU A 30 -4.47 26.42 -12.63
CA LEU A 30 -4.43 27.88 -12.72
C LEU A 30 -3.79 28.54 -11.47
N THR A 31 -2.84 27.86 -10.84
CA THR A 31 -1.93 28.53 -9.92
C THR A 31 -1.18 29.56 -10.77
N SER A 32 -1.07 30.79 -10.27
CA SER A 32 -0.41 31.87 -10.98
C SER A 32 0.93 31.34 -11.49
N LYS A 33 1.21 31.48 -12.80
CA LYS A 33 2.48 31.01 -13.38
C LYS A 33 3.66 31.57 -12.60
N GLU A 34 3.44 32.71 -11.95
CA GLU A 34 4.27 33.43 -11.01
C GLU A 34 4.64 32.59 -9.76
N GLU A 35 3.70 31.89 -9.11
CA GLU A 35 4.00 31.05 -7.92
C GLU A 35 4.83 29.80 -8.28
N ALA A 36 4.48 29.13 -9.39
CA ALA A 36 5.21 27.94 -9.85
C ALA A 36 6.61 28.29 -10.41
N SER A 37 6.79 29.53 -10.87
CA SER A 37 8.07 30.06 -11.38
C SER A 37 8.84 30.85 -10.33
N ALA A 38 8.33 30.94 -9.10
CA ALA A 38 9.01 31.65 -8.03
C ALA A 38 10.37 31.00 -7.73
N PRO A 39 11.46 31.78 -7.61
CA PRO A 39 12.78 31.25 -7.26
C PRO A 39 12.71 30.44 -5.96
N GLY A 40 13.07 29.16 -6.03
CA GLY A 40 13.05 28.26 -4.87
C GLY A 40 11.75 27.46 -4.65
N TYR A 41 10.74 27.61 -5.51
CA TYR A 41 9.53 26.77 -5.44
C TYR A 41 9.87 25.28 -5.64
N LYS A 42 9.50 24.45 -4.66
CA LYS A 42 9.60 22.99 -4.72
C LYS A 42 8.23 22.39 -4.46
N LYS A 43 7.76 21.54 -5.37
CA LYS A 43 6.53 20.77 -5.17
C LYS A 43 6.64 19.95 -3.89
N SER A 44 5.59 19.98 -3.06
CA SER A 44 5.52 19.09 -1.90
C SER A 44 5.55 17.64 -2.37
N LYS A 45 6.49 16.87 -1.82
CA LYS A 45 6.64 15.43 -2.03
C LYS A 45 6.14 14.64 -0.81
N ASP A 46 5.18 15.21 -0.08
CA ASP A 46 4.57 14.51 1.02
C ASP A 46 3.70 13.38 0.48
N GLN A 47 4.21 12.17 0.64
CA GLN A 47 3.59 10.94 0.19
C GLN A 47 3.18 10.06 1.36
N VAL A 48 2.15 9.26 1.11
CA VAL A 48 1.77 8.09 1.90
C VAL A 48 1.60 6.93 0.93
N SER A 49 1.99 5.73 1.34
CA SER A 49 1.82 4.53 0.51
C SER A 49 0.59 3.76 1.00
N LEU A 50 -0.20 3.26 0.05
CA LEU A 50 -1.42 2.52 0.30
C LEU A 50 -1.27 1.13 -0.30
N LEU A 51 -1.40 0.10 0.54
CA LEU A 51 -1.51 -1.28 0.08
C LEU A 51 -2.98 -1.64 -0.06
N VAL A 52 -3.35 -2.03 -1.28
CA VAL A 52 -4.69 -2.49 -1.64
C VAL A 52 -4.61 -3.98 -1.96
N CYS A 53 -5.62 -4.74 -1.54
CA CYS A 53 -5.72 -6.15 -1.91
C CYS A 53 -7.17 -6.59 -2.04
N ALA A 54 -7.46 -7.31 -3.12
CA ALA A 54 -8.78 -7.82 -3.45
C ALA A 54 -8.67 -9.20 -4.11
N ASN A 55 -9.73 -10.00 -4.02
CA ASN A 55 -9.81 -11.24 -4.78
C ASN A 55 -10.12 -10.98 -6.27
N ALA A 56 -9.85 -11.95 -7.12
CA ALA A 56 -10.09 -11.87 -8.56
C ALA A 56 -11.59 -11.69 -8.89
N SER A 57 -12.49 -12.18 -8.01
CA SER A 57 -13.92 -11.95 -8.12
C SER A 57 -14.36 -10.52 -7.73
N GLY A 58 -13.53 -9.73 -7.06
CA GLY A 58 -13.86 -8.41 -6.52
C GLY A 58 -14.82 -8.38 -5.32
N THR A 59 -15.24 -9.55 -4.82
CA THR A 59 -16.22 -9.72 -3.73
C THR A 59 -15.60 -9.61 -2.35
N ASP A 60 -14.32 -9.95 -2.19
CA ASP A 60 -13.58 -9.79 -0.93
C ASP A 60 -12.41 -8.83 -1.10
N LYS A 61 -12.24 -7.96 -0.10
CA LYS A 61 -11.16 -6.97 -0.03
C LYS A 61 -10.52 -7.04 1.35
N LEU A 62 -9.21 -7.15 1.38
CA LEU A 62 -8.48 -7.08 2.65
C LEU A 62 -8.50 -5.64 3.20
N PRO A 63 -8.35 -5.47 4.54
CA PRO A 63 -8.24 -4.15 5.13
C PRO A 63 -7.12 -3.34 4.48
N LEU A 64 -7.42 -2.11 4.09
CA LEU A 64 -6.43 -1.20 3.53
C LEU A 64 -5.32 -0.93 4.54
N LEU A 65 -4.08 -0.86 4.07
CA LEU A 65 -2.95 -0.46 4.90
C LEU A 65 -2.37 0.85 4.37
N LEU A 66 -2.39 1.87 5.21
CA LEU A 66 -1.81 3.19 4.96
C LEU A 66 -0.48 3.32 5.70
N ILE A 67 0.57 3.66 4.96
CA ILE A 67 1.92 3.87 5.47
C ILE A 67 2.28 5.34 5.34
N GLY A 68 2.62 5.97 6.48
CA GLY A 68 3.07 7.36 6.51
C GLY A 68 4.38 7.53 7.26
N LYS A 69 5.01 8.71 7.16
CA LYS A 69 6.28 9.00 7.85
C LYS A 69 6.12 9.16 9.36
N SER A 70 5.08 9.86 9.78
CA SER A 70 4.88 10.20 11.19
C SER A 70 4.17 9.09 11.95
N LYS A 71 4.63 8.79 13.17
CA LYS A 71 3.94 7.89 14.12
C LYS A 71 2.54 8.38 14.49
N LYS A 72 2.39 9.70 14.62
CA LYS A 72 1.12 10.37 14.93
C LYS A 72 0.98 11.59 14.01
N PRO A 73 0.44 11.41 12.79
CA PRO A 73 0.15 12.51 11.90
C PRO A 73 -0.75 13.54 12.58
N ARG A 74 -0.50 14.84 12.33
CA ARG A 74 -1.37 15.91 12.83
C ARG A 74 -2.82 15.78 12.34
N SER A 75 -3.01 15.16 11.17
CA SER A 75 -4.33 14.86 10.61
C SER A 75 -5.14 13.85 11.43
N PHE A 76 -4.50 13.05 12.30
CA PHE A 76 -5.18 12.12 13.20
C PHE A 76 -5.40 12.69 14.61
N LYS A 77 -5.20 13.99 14.80
CA LYS A 77 -5.52 14.63 16.07
C LYS A 77 -7.01 14.44 16.36
N ASN A 78 -7.32 13.90 17.55
CA ASN A 78 -8.68 13.60 18.02
C ASN A 78 -9.41 12.49 17.23
N ILE A 79 -8.71 11.70 16.41
CA ILE A 79 -9.28 10.54 15.72
C ILE A 79 -8.79 9.27 16.39
N ASN A 80 -9.71 8.35 16.70
CA ASN A 80 -9.33 7.00 17.11
C ASN A 80 -8.85 6.22 15.87
N VAL A 81 -7.54 6.12 15.69
CA VAL A 81 -6.94 5.43 14.53
C VAL A 81 -7.36 3.96 14.44
N ASN A 82 -7.68 3.32 15.58
CA ASN A 82 -8.10 1.92 15.60
C ASN A 82 -9.53 1.72 15.11
N SER A 83 -10.38 2.77 15.11
CA SER A 83 -11.74 2.70 14.58
C SER A 83 -11.82 2.97 13.08
N LEU A 84 -10.70 3.27 12.43
CA LEU A 84 -10.65 3.45 10.98
C LEU A 84 -10.74 2.09 10.28
N LEU A 85 -11.43 2.05 9.14
CA LEU A 85 -11.45 0.90 8.22
C LEU A 85 -10.06 0.63 7.59
N VAL A 86 -9.14 1.57 7.75
CA VAL A 86 -7.78 1.52 7.24
C VAL A 86 -6.82 1.31 8.42
N LYS A 87 -5.93 0.34 8.30
CA LYS A 87 -4.83 0.15 9.25
C LYS A 87 -3.73 1.15 8.95
N PHE A 88 -3.30 1.89 9.96
CA PHE A 88 -2.20 2.83 9.82
C PHE A 88 -0.88 2.27 10.39
N ARG A 89 0.21 2.45 9.65
CA ARG A 89 1.57 2.18 10.10
C ARG A 89 2.48 3.35 9.77
N SER A 90 3.45 3.59 10.64
CA SER A 90 4.46 4.63 10.41
C SER A 90 5.78 4.00 10.00
N GLN A 91 6.36 4.46 8.89
CA GLN A 91 7.68 4.07 8.41
C GLN A 91 8.43 5.31 7.96
N ARG A 92 9.73 5.43 8.30
CA ARG A 92 10.54 6.64 8.03
C ARG A 92 10.57 7.01 6.54
N SER A 93 10.64 6.02 5.66
CA SER A 93 10.61 6.24 4.20
C SER A 93 9.22 6.60 3.69
N ALA A 94 8.15 6.21 4.41
CA ALA A 94 6.76 6.06 3.95
C ALA A 94 6.49 4.87 3.03
N TRP A 95 7.48 4.01 2.76
CA TRP A 95 7.35 2.86 1.85
C TRP A 95 7.04 1.57 2.60
N MET A 96 6.53 0.56 1.90
CA MET A 96 6.44 -0.80 2.40
C MET A 96 7.80 -1.37 2.82
N ASN A 97 7.78 -2.23 3.83
CA ASN A 97 8.86 -3.16 4.13
C ASN A 97 8.29 -4.55 4.43
N SER A 98 9.14 -5.58 4.46
CA SER A 98 8.71 -6.97 4.69
C SER A 98 7.99 -7.15 6.02
N GLU A 99 8.48 -6.52 7.10
CA GLU A 99 7.87 -6.62 8.44
C GLU A 99 6.43 -6.08 8.48
N ILE A 100 6.19 -4.92 7.85
CA ILE A 100 4.87 -4.31 7.76
C ILE A 100 3.94 -5.19 6.92
N PHE A 101 4.44 -5.71 5.79
CA PHE A 101 3.67 -6.59 4.92
C PHE A 101 3.28 -7.89 5.64
N GLU A 102 4.24 -8.58 6.27
CA GLU A 102 4.00 -9.83 7.01
C GLU A 102 2.98 -9.64 8.13
N LYS A 103 3.11 -8.53 8.88
CA LYS A 103 2.17 -8.22 9.96
C LYS A 103 0.77 -7.96 9.41
N TRP A 104 0.64 -7.15 8.36
CA TRP A 104 -0.64 -6.90 7.70
C TRP A 104 -1.26 -8.17 7.13
N PHE A 105 -0.45 -9.02 6.51
CA PHE A 105 -0.89 -10.28 5.94
C PHE A 105 -1.46 -11.21 7.02
N ARG A 106 -0.74 -11.40 8.12
CA ARG A 106 -1.20 -12.22 9.26
C ARG A 106 -2.48 -11.66 9.89
N ASP A 107 -2.52 -10.35 10.12
CA ASP A 107 -3.68 -9.67 10.72
C ASP A 107 -4.92 -9.70 9.81
N GLY A 108 -4.73 -9.59 8.49
CA GLY A 108 -5.83 -9.47 7.52
C GLY A 108 -6.38 -10.80 7.01
N THR A 109 -5.59 -11.87 7.05
CA THR A 109 -6.01 -13.18 6.53
C THR A 109 -6.74 -14.03 7.55
N ASN A 110 -6.72 -13.72 8.85
CA ASN A 110 -7.33 -14.54 9.92
C ASN A 110 -6.98 -16.04 9.80
N ASN A 111 -5.77 -16.37 9.33
CA ASN A 111 -5.33 -17.74 8.98
C ASN A 111 -6.15 -18.46 7.90
N CYS A 112 -6.99 -17.75 7.14
CA CYS A 112 -7.63 -18.30 5.96
C CYS A 112 -6.61 -18.41 4.82
N PRO A 113 -6.46 -19.59 4.17
CA PRO A 113 -5.52 -19.76 3.06
C PRO A 113 -5.96 -18.92 1.86
N LYS A 114 -5.28 -17.77 1.67
CA LYS A 114 -5.44 -16.90 0.50
C LYS A 114 -4.25 -17.11 -0.43
N ILE A 115 -4.53 -17.38 -1.70
CA ILE A 115 -3.48 -17.60 -2.70
C ILE A 115 -3.24 -16.28 -3.41
N PHE A 116 -2.03 -15.74 -3.28
CA PHE A 116 -1.65 -14.52 -3.96
C PHE A 116 -1.11 -14.88 -5.34
N GLY A 117 -1.63 -14.21 -6.36
CA GLY A 117 -1.03 -14.26 -7.68
C GLY A 117 0.40 -13.74 -7.58
N ALA A 118 1.37 -14.53 -8.02
CA ALA A 118 2.77 -14.11 -8.05
C ALA A 118 2.92 -13.00 -9.11
N GLN A 119 2.83 -11.74 -8.69
CA GLN A 119 3.24 -10.63 -9.54
C GLN A 119 4.77 -10.52 -9.42
N LYS A 120 5.47 -10.85 -10.52
CA LYS A 120 6.91 -10.62 -10.64
C LYS A 120 7.16 -9.10 -10.61
N ARG A 121 7.36 -8.53 -9.43
CA ARG A 121 8.12 -7.28 -9.32
C ARG A 121 9.58 -7.70 -9.22
N CYS A 122 10.36 -7.41 -10.25
CA CYS A 122 11.81 -7.52 -10.20
C CYS A 122 12.32 -6.59 -9.09
N TYR A 123 12.51 -7.12 -7.88
CA TYR A 123 13.33 -6.48 -6.86
C TYR A 123 14.70 -7.14 -6.98
N THR A 124 15.67 -6.42 -7.53
CA THR A 124 17.07 -6.84 -7.54
C THR A 124 17.58 -6.91 -6.11
N ASP A 125 17.66 -8.14 -5.57
CA ASP A 125 18.61 -8.76 -4.63
C ASP A 125 19.31 -7.83 -3.60
N LYS A 126 19.33 -8.10 -2.28
CA LYS A 126 20.02 -9.24 -1.65
C LYS A 126 19.38 -9.66 -0.32
N SER A 127 18.71 -10.80 -0.33
CA SER A 127 18.76 -11.86 0.71
C SER A 127 17.59 -12.81 0.50
N SER A 128 17.98 -14.05 0.23
CA SER A 128 17.18 -15.21 -0.09
C SER A 128 16.12 -15.50 0.98
N VAL A 129 14.84 -15.51 0.61
CA VAL A 129 13.85 -16.39 1.26
C VAL A 129 12.94 -16.94 0.18
N THR A 130 13.34 -18.08 -0.37
CA THR A 130 12.47 -18.96 -1.15
C THR A 130 11.49 -19.61 -0.18
N GLN A 131 10.20 -19.33 -0.28
CA GLN A 131 9.17 -20.24 0.23
C GLN A 131 8.24 -20.60 -0.92
N LYS A 132 8.58 -21.73 -1.55
CA LYS A 132 7.59 -22.61 -2.18
C LYS A 132 6.89 -23.34 -1.05
N LEU A 133 5.56 -23.30 -1.03
CA LEU A 133 4.77 -24.30 -0.34
C LEU A 133 3.94 -25.01 -1.42
N ALA A 134 4.04 -26.34 -1.39
CA ALA A 134 3.38 -27.28 -2.27
C ALA A 134 1.87 -27.30 -2.05
#